data_AF-A0A953XNV7-F1
#
_entry.id   AF-A0A953XNV7-F1
#
_cell.length_a   1.000
_cell.length_b   1.000
_cell.length_c   1.000
_cell.angle_alpha   90.00
_cell.angle_beta   90.00
_cell.angle_gamma   90.00
#
_symmetry.space_group_name_H-M   'P 1'
#
loop_
_entity.id
_entity.type
_entity.pdbx_description
1 polymer ?
#
loop_
_entity_poly.entity_id
_entity_poly.type
_entity_poly.pdbx_seq_one_letter_code
_entity_poly.pdbx_strand_id
1 'polypeptide(L)' 'MSRYRLRNFNAGTPDTLKQRLQDKLLKIPSVQKVTLHPQRREFRLTIIGVEPPEKLIKSVCEDLGFFLEKRMTRKM' A
#
# COMPACT_ATOMS: atom_id res chain seq x y z
N MET A 1 4.19 -2.36 -13.16
CA MET A 1 3.84 -3.16 -11.97
C MET A 1 4.76 -2.73 -10.82
N SER A 2 4.40 -1.67 -10.08
CA SER A 2 5.20 -1.26 -8.90
C SER A 2 4.86 -2.10 -7.67
N ARG A 3 5.90 -2.44 -6.91
CA ARG A 3 5.80 -3.20 -5.65
C ARG A 3 6.13 -2.25 -4.51
N TYR A 4 5.23 -2.15 -3.54
CA TYR A 4 5.41 -1.28 -2.37
C TYR A 4 5.52 -2.11 -1.09
N ARG A 5 6.44 -1.71 -0.21
CA ARG A 5 6.55 -2.25 1.15
C ARG A 5 5.91 -1.27 2.12
N LEU A 6 5.00 -1.77 2.92
CA LEU A 6 4.34 -1.04 3.98
C LEU A 6 4.87 -1.57 5.31
N ARG A 7 5.62 -0.73 6.03
CA ARG A 7 5.95 -1.04 7.42
C ARG A 7 4.79 -0.54 8.28
N ASN A 8 4.27 -1.41 9.14
CA ASN A 8 3.30 -0.99 10.14
C ASN A 8 4.01 -0.94 11.49
N PHE A 9 3.87 0.19 12.20
CA PHE A 9 4.39 0.35 13.55
C PHE A 9 3.52 -0.39 14.59
N ASN A 10 2.26 -0.71 14.25
CA ASN A 10 1.40 -1.55 15.05
C ASN A 10 1.61 -3.03 14.69
N ALA A 11 2.18 -3.79 15.64
CA ALA A 11 2.23 -5.23 15.60
C ALA A 11 0.78 -5.77 15.65
N GLY A 12 0.28 -6.30 14.53
CA GLY A 12 -1.08 -6.83 14.43
C GLY A 12 -2.09 -5.87 13.80
N THR A 13 -1.74 -5.24 12.68
CA THR A 13 -2.67 -4.46 11.85
C THR A 13 -4.03 -5.17 11.71
N PRO A 14 -5.11 -4.62 12.29
CA PRO A 14 -6.43 -5.23 12.21
C PRO A 14 -6.90 -5.32 10.76
N ASP A 15 -7.64 -6.38 10.43
CA ASP A 15 -8.18 -6.60 9.09
C ASP A 15 -9.02 -5.42 8.59
N THR A 16 -9.63 -4.67 9.51
CA THR A 16 -10.34 -3.42 9.26
C THR A 16 -9.45 -2.34 8.62
N LEU A 17 -8.18 -2.20 9.04
CA LEU A 17 -7.26 -1.23 8.43
C LEU A 17 -6.84 -1.66 7.03
N LYS A 18 -6.63 -2.97 6.82
CA LYS A 18 -6.30 -3.52 5.50
C LYS A 18 -7.46 -3.30 4.52
N GLN A 19 -8.69 -3.59 4.96
CA GLN A 19 -9.89 -3.32 4.16
C GLN A 19 -10.04 -1.83 3.87
N ARG A 20 -9.87 -0.94 4.86
CA ARG A 20 -9.93 0.52 4.63
C ARG A 20 -8.89 0.99 3.61
N LEU A 21 -7.67 0.46 3.68
CA LEU A 21 -6.61 0.76 2.72
C LEU A 21 -6.99 0.31 1.31
N GLN A 22 -7.49 -0.93 1.18
CA GLN A 22 -7.95 -1.46 -0.10
C GLN A 22 -9.12 -0.65 -0.66
N ASP A 23 -10.12 -0.32 0.17
CA ASP A 23 -11.29 0.47 -0.22
C ASP A 23 -10.91 1.87 -0.71
N LYS A 24 -10.03 2.57 0.02
CA LYS A 24 -9.52 3.89 -0.38
C LYS A 24 -8.75 3.84 -1.70
N LEU A 25 -7.95 2.79 -1.92
CA LEU A 25 -7.20 2.63 -3.16
C LEU A 25 -8.09 2.18 -4.34
N LEU A 26 -9.11 1.35 -4.09
CA LEU A 26 -10.10 0.92 -5.10
C LEU A 26 -11.02 2.06 -5.55
N LYS A 27 -11.21 3.10 -4.73
CA LYS A 27 -11.92 4.32 -5.13
C LYS A 27 -11.19 5.14 -6.19
N ILE A 28 -9.92 4.85 -6.46
CA ILE A 28 -9.18 5.52 -7.51
C ILE A 28 -9.56 4.88 -8.85
N PRO A 29 -10.13 5.61 -9.83
CA PRO A 29 -10.63 5.03 -11.08
C PRO A 29 -9.55 4.33 -11.91
N SER A 30 -8.28 4.68 -11.67
CA SER A 30 -7.10 4.06 -12.28
C SER A 30 -6.83 2.63 -11.76
N VAL A 31 -7.30 2.30 -10.56
CA VAL A 31 -6.99 1.05 -9.86
C VAL A 31 -8.04 0.00 -10.18
N GLN A 32 -7.62 -1.13 -10.76
CA GLN A 32 -8.53 -2.24 -11.06
C GLN A 32 -8.62 -3.23 -9.90
N LYS A 33 -7.50 -3.51 -9.22
CA LYS A 33 -7.46 -4.44 -8.09
C LYS A 33 -6.32 -4.09 -7.13
N VAL A 34 -6.58 -4.27 -5.84
CA VAL A 34 -5.61 -4.01 -4.77
C VAL A 34 -5.48 -5.24 -3.90
N THR A 35 -4.27 -5.76 -3.77
CA THR A 35 -3.97 -6.92 -2.92
C THR A 35 -2.95 -6.55 -1.88
N LEU A 36 -3.28 -6.82 -0.61
CA LEU A 36 -2.38 -6.59 0.53
C LEU A 36 -1.93 -7.94 1.09
N HIS A 37 -0.64 -8.25 0.99
CA HIS A 37 -0.09 -9.50 1.54
C HIS A 37 0.67 -9.21 2.84
N PRO A 38 0.27 -9.78 3.99
CA PRO A 38 1.10 -9.71 5.20
C PRO A 38 2.42 -10.46 4.99
N GLN A 39 3.53 -9.86 5.41
CA GLN A 39 4.87 -10.43 5.41
C GLN A 39 5.54 -10.21 6.77
N ARG A 40 5.43 -11.17 7.70
CA ARG A 40 6.01 -11.12 9.07
C ARG A 40 5.77 -9.80 9.85
N ARG A 41 6.55 -8.75 9.60
CA ARG A 41 6.48 -7.41 10.23
C ARG A 41 6.22 -6.27 9.24
N GLU A 42 5.90 -6.59 7.99
CA GLU A 42 5.58 -5.65 6.93
C GLU A 42 4.38 -6.15 6.12
N PHE A 43 3.80 -5.30 5.29
CA PHE A 43 2.76 -5.63 4.33
C PHE A 43 3.26 -5.33 2.93
N ARG A 44 3.05 -6.24 2.01
CA ARG A 44 3.33 -6.03 0.60
C ARG A 44 2.06 -5.59 -0.09
N LEU A 45 2.03 -4.34 -0.53
CA LEU A 45 0.93 -3.78 -1.31
C LEU A 45 1.21 -4.01 -2.80
N THR A 46 0.25 -4.65 -3.47
CA THR A 46 0.26 -4.88 -4.91
C THR A 46 -0.98 -4.23 -5.51
N ILE A 47 -0.76 -3.28 -6.40
CA ILE A 47 -1.82 -2.61 -7.15
C ILE A 47 -1.77 -3.11 -8.58
N ILE A 48 -2.91 -3.57 -9.09
CA ILE A 48 -3.10 -4.05 -10.45
C ILE A 48 -4.03 -3.03 -11.15
N GLY A 49 -3.59 -2.53 -12.30
CA GLY A 49 -4.27 -1.47 -13.04
C GLY A 49 -3.31 -0.33 -13.41
N VAL A 50 -3.86 0.84 -13.66
CA VAL A 50 -3.08 2.07 -13.86
C VAL A 50 -2.55 2.50 -12.49
N GLU A 51 -1.22 2.61 -12.40
CA GLU A 51 -0.54 2.93 -11.16
C GLU A 51 -0.96 4.32 -10.65
N PRO A 52 -1.66 4.40 -9.51
CA PRO A 52 -2.10 5.69 -9.00
C PRO A 52 -0.89 6.52 -8.55
N PRO A 53 -1.03 7.85 -8.50
CA PRO A 53 0.05 8.71 -8.08
C PRO A 53 0.55 8.29 -6.70
N GLU A 54 1.86 8.09 -6.59
CA GLU A 54 2.49 7.62 -5.36
C GLU A 54 2.15 8.46 -4.15
N LYS A 55 2.04 9.78 -4.33
CA LYS A 55 1.62 10.72 -3.28
C LYS A 55 0.27 10.32 -2.65
N LEU A 56 -0.65 9.80 -3.45
CA LEU A 56 -1.99 9.40 -3.02
C LEU A 56 -1.95 8.04 -2.31
N ILE A 57 -1.18 7.07 -2.83
CA ILE A 57 -0.91 5.81 -2.12
C ILE A 57 -0.28 6.09 -0.76
N LYS A 58 0.76 6.93 -0.76
CA LYS A 58 1.51 7.32 0.45
C LYS A 58 0.58 8.00 1.44
N SER A 59 -0.21 8.98 1.00
CA SER A 59 -1.17 9.67 1.85
C SER A 59 -2.20 8.72 2.47
N VAL A 60 -2.78 7.80 1.69
CA VAL A 60 -3.73 6.80 2.22
C VAL A 60 -3.07 5.85 3.21
N CYS A 61 -1.82 5.45 2.94
CA CYS A 61 -1.06 4.61 3.86
C CYS A 61 -0.74 5.35 5.17
N GLU A 62 -0.24 6.59 5.08
CA GLU A 62 0.10 7.44 6.22
C GLU A 62 -1.14 7.76 7.07
N ASP A 63 -2.29 8.03 6.44
CA ASP A 63 -3.59 8.27 7.09
C ASP A 63 -4.04 7.07 7.94
N LEU A 64 -3.69 5.85 7.51
CA LEU A 64 -4.00 4.60 8.22
C LEU A 64 -2.86 4.14 9.15
N GLY A 65 -1.81 4.96 9.32
CA GLY A 65 -0.66 4.66 10.16
C GLY A 65 0.34 3.66 9.57
N PHE A 66 0.31 3.44 8.25
CA PHE A 66 1.30 2.65 7.53
C PHE A 66 2.36 3.54 6.91
N PHE A 67 3.62 3.13 7.04
CA PHE A 67 4.73 3.78 6.38
C PHE A 67 5.01 3.11 5.03
N LEU A 68 4.83 3.87 3.94
CA LEU A 68 5.15 3.42 2.58
C LEU A 68 6.65 3.58 2.30
N GLU A 69 7.36 2.45 2.25
CA GLU A 69 8.77 2.37 1.84
C GLU A 69 8.84 1.93 0.36
N LYS A 70 9.06 2.88 -0.54
CA LYS A 70 9.32 2.60 -1.96
C LYS A 70 10.78 2.21 -2.14
N ARG A 71 11.08 0.93 -2.34
CA ARG A 71 12.38 0.51 -2.86
C ARG A 71 12.46 0.84 -4.36
N MET A 72 12.90 2.05 -4.71
CA MET A 72 13.52 2.26 -6.03
C MET A 72 14.93 1.68 -5.99
N THR A 73 15.20 0.71 -6.86
CA THR A 73 16.58 0.32 -7.17
C THR A 73 17.25 1.49 -7.89
N ARG A 74 17.85 2.42 -7.13
CA ARG A 74 18.84 3.33 -7.72
C ARG A 74 20.07 2.48 -8.03
N LYS A 75 20.28 2.18 -9.31
CA LYS A 75 21.63 2.05 -9.85
C LYS A 75 21.64 2.73 -11.21
N MET A 76 22.41 3.81 -11.26
CA MET A 76 22.93 4.41 -12.49
C MET A 76 23.68 3.36 -13.30
#